data_AF-A0A2D6BPT8-F1
#
_entry.id   AF-A0A2D6BPT8-F1
#
_cell.length_a   1.000
_cell.length_b   1.000
_cell.length_c   1.000
_cell.angle_alpha   90.00
_cell.angle_beta   90.00
_cell.angle_gamma   90.00
#
_symmetry.space_group_name_H-M   'P 1'
#
loop_
_entity.id
_entity.type
_entity.pdbx_description
1 polymer ?
#
loop_
_entity_poly.entity_id
_entity_poly.type
_entity_poly.pdbx_seq_one_letter_code
_entity_poly.pdbx_strand_id
1 'polypeptide(L)'
;MVVDTQCERVERHRRNLLALYLADHPAARPLSGSSELFDMADRVGAPRDWGRLESRRDQRVDPNHYVHFDAERCILCARCVRYCDEVEAVNAIALAGRGPETTIATADQRSLLDTSCELCGGCIDTCPTGAMSEKVQLLRGAVEDARLEKVRTTCGYCGVGCQVDLNVDRRAGEGGRVVKVTSPEPGSTVNDGNLCVKGRFAYDFLDHEDRLTTPLVRDAGGVLREVSWDEALDRAAEGLLAVKRRHDAHALGFVSSSRCTMEENYLVQKLARAAFGTNNCHQCAAT
;
A
#
# COMPACT_ATOMS: atom_id res chain seq x y z
N MET A 1 -42.72 1.82 9.64
CA MET A 1 -42.10 0.55 9.21
C MET A 1 -41.50 -0.11 10.44
N VAL A 2 -41.84 -1.37 10.74
CA VAL A 2 -41.21 -2.16 11.83
C VAL A 2 -40.37 -3.25 11.17
N VAL A 3 -39.10 -3.37 11.57
CA VAL A 3 -38.14 -4.30 10.98
C VAL A 3 -37.60 -5.21 12.08
N ASP A 4 -37.71 -6.52 11.87
CA ASP A 4 -37.08 -7.54 12.71
C ASP A 4 -35.97 -8.23 11.91
N THR A 5 -34.73 -8.06 12.37
CA THR A 5 -33.52 -8.54 11.70
C THR A 5 -32.95 -9.84 12.30
N GLN A 6 -33.60 -10.38 13.33
CA GLN A 6 -33.12 -11.53 14.11
C GLN A 6 -34.16 -12.64 14.28
N CYS A 7 -35.27 -12.59 13.52
CA CYS A 7 -36.23 -13.69 13.50
C CYS A 7 -35.65 -14.98 12.88
N GLU A 8 -36.21 -16.12 13.28
CA GLU A 8 -35.77 -17.47 12.84
C GLU A 8 -35.65 -17.59 11.32
N ARG A 9 -36.60 -16.98 10.58
CA ARG A 9 -36.58 -16.96 9.12
C ARG A 9 -35.31 -16.32 8.58
N VAL A 10 -34.92 -15.15 9.10
CA VAL A 10 -33.74 -14.41 8.64
C VAL A 10 -32.47 -15.18 8.97
N GLU A 11 -32.36 -15.70 10.19
CA GLU A 11 -31.19 -16.49 10.62
C GLU A 11 -31.01 -17.76 9.78
N ARG A 12 -32.11 -18.49 9.50
CA ARG A 12 -32.09 -19.67 8.63
C ARG A 12 -31.61 -19.32 7.22
N HIS A 13 -32.09 -18.21 6.64
CA HIS A 13 -31.62 -17.78 5.32
C HIS A 13 -30.15 -17.39 5.31
N ARG A 14 -29.66 -16.68 6.33
CA ARG A 14 -28.23 -16.33 6.45
C ARG A 14 -27.34 -17.58 6.46
N ARG A 15 -27.68 -18.56 7.30
CA ARG A 15 -26.94 -19.84 7.38
C ARG A 15 -26.92 -20.58 6.05
N ASN A 16 -28.07 -20.73 5.40
CA ASN A 16 -28.17 -21.47 4.14
C ASN A 16 -27.43 -20.77 3.00
N LEU A 17 -27.55 -19.43 2.88
CA LEU A 17 -26.86 -18.67 1.84
C LEU A 17 -25.34 -18.71 2.01
N LEU A 18 -24.85 -18.57 3.25
CA LEU A 18 -23.42 -18.66 3.53
C LEU A 18 -22.89 -20.08 3.32
N ALA A 19 -23.66 -21.13 3.64
CA ALA A 19 -23.30 -22.51 3.31
C ALA A 19 -23.18 -22.75 1.80
N LEU A 20 -24.08 -22.16 0.98
CA LEU A 20 -23.98 -22.23 -0.47
C LEU A 20 -22.71 -21.55 -1.00
N TYR A 21 -22.35 -20.38 -0.47
CA TYR A 21 -21.09 -19.73 -0.83
C TYR A 21 -19.88 -20.57 -0.44
N LEU A 22 -19.88 -21.15 0.76
CA LEU A 22 -18.78 -22.00 1.24
C LEU A 22 -18.63 -23.30 0.45
N ALA A 23 -19.73 -23.85 -0.11
CA ALA A 23 -19.67 -25.05 -0.94
C ALA A 23 -18.87 -24.82 -2.24
N ASP A 24 -18.90 -23.61 -2.82
CA ASP A 24 -18.15 -23.21 -4.03
C ASP A 24 -16.89 -22.37 -3.72
N HIS A 25 -16.41 -22.42 -2.47
CA HIS A 25 -15.24 -21.64 -2.03
C HIS A 25 -14.19 -22.56 -1.37
N PRO A 26 -12.89 -22.33 -1.57
CA PRO A 26 -11.85 -23.05 -0.85
C PRO A 26 -12.03 -22.98 0.67
N ALA A 27 -11.78 -24.08 1.39
CA ALA A 27 -11.97 -24.13 2.84
C ALA A 27 -10.94 -23.30 3.62
N ALA A 28 -9.76 -23.06 3.04
CA ALA A 28 -8.68 -22.32 3.69
C ALA A 28 -8.93 -20.81 3.66
N ARG A 29 -8.87 -20.18 4.84
CA ARG A 29 -8.85 -18.72 4.98
C ARG A 29 -7.64 -18.12 4.25
N PRO A 30 -7.77 -16.92 3.64
CA PRO A 30 -6.62 -16.25 3.05
C PRO A 30 -5.62 -15.86 4.14
N LEU A 31 -4.32 -15.98 3.86
CA LEU A 31 -3.27 -15.55 4.79
C LEU A 31 -3.17 -14.01 4.88
N SER A 32 -3.44 -13.32 3.77
CA SER A 32 -3.38 -11.86 3.68
C SER A 32 -4.64 -11.35 2.98
N GLY A 33 -5.19 -10.23 3.45
CA GLY A 33 -6.46 -9.68 2.98
C GLY A 33 -7.66 -10.11 3.83
N SER A 34 -8.84 -9.64 3.46
CA SER A 34 -10.06 -9.84 4.24
C SER A 34 -10.57 -11.29 4.20
N SER A 35 -11.07 -11.75 5.35
CA SER A 35 -11.78 -13.02 5.51
C SER A 35 -13.27 -12.84 5.83
N GLU A 36 -13.86 -11.70 5.45
CA GLU A 36 -15.23 -11.30 5.82
C GLU A 36 -16.28 -12.40 5.53
N LEU A 37 -16.17 -13.14 4.42
CA LEU A 37 -17.06 -14.29 4.16
C LEU A 37 -17.03 -15.31 5.29
N PHE A 38 -15.83 -15.70 5.73
CA PHE A 38 -15.68 -16.67 6.80
C PHE A 38 -16.12 -16.10 8.14
N ASP A 39 -15.82 -14.82 8.41
CA ASP A 39 -16.22 -14.16 9.65
C ASP A 39 -17.75 -14.05 9.76
N MET A 40 -18.42 -13.76 8.64
CA MET A 40 -19.89 -13.80 8.56
C MET A 40 -20.45 -15.21 8.74
N ALA A 41 -19.83 -16.21 8.11
CA ALA A 41 -20.23 -17.61 8.23
C ALA A 41 -20.11 -18.13 9.67
N ASP A 42 -18.99 -17.82 10.34
CA ASP A 42 -18.74 -18.21 11.73
C ASP A 42 -19.72 -17.51 12.67
N ARG A 43 -20.00 -16.21 12.44
CA ARG A 43 -20.96 -15.45 13.24
C ARG A 43 -22.37 -16.04 13.25
N VAL A 44 -22.83 -16.61 12.13
CA VAL A 44 -24.18 -17.19 12.04
C VAL A 44 -24.21 -18.70 12.26
N GLY A 45 -23.05 -19.34 12.39
CA GLY A 45 -22.93 -20.80 12.46
C GLY A 45 -23.37 -21.49 11.16
N ALA A 46 -22.88 -21.02 10.02
CA ALA A 46 -23.20 -21.60 8.72
C ALA A 46 -22.65 -23.04 8.60
N PRO A 47 -23.45 -24.01 8.13
CA PRO A 47 -22.97 -25.37 7.85
C PRO A 47 -21.80 -25.43 6.86
N ARG A 48 -20.94 -26.43 7.02
CA ARG A 48 -19.74 -26.66 6.18
C ARG A 48 -19.69 -28.07 5.55
N ASP A 49 -20.74 -28.85 5.77
CA ASP A 49 -20.86 -30.27 5.42
C ASP A 49 -21.64 -30.54 4.12
N TRP A 50 -22.02 -29.48 3.38
CA TRP A 50 -22.80 -29.58 2.13
C TRP A 50 -21.98 -30.08 0.92
N GLY A 51 -20.72 -30.48 1.14
CA GLY A 51 -19.80 -30.90 0.09
C GLY A 51 -19.14 -29.72 -0.63
N ARG A 52 -18.18 -30.03 -1.50
CA ARG A 52 -17.48 -29.05 -2.34
C ARG A 52 -18.00 -29.14 -3.77
N LEU A 53 -18.45 -28.01 -4.31
CA LEU A 53 -18.72 -27.83 -5.72
C LEU A 53 -17.40 -27.54 -6.45
N GLU A 54 -17.27 -28.09 -7.64
CA GLU A 54 -16.14 -27.76 -8.51
C GLU A 54 -16.41 -26.43 -9.22
N SER A 55 -15.52 -25.46 -9.01
CA SER A 55 -15.61 -24.15 -9.65
C SER A 55 -15.44 -24.30 -11.16
N ARG A 56 -16.34 -23.68 -11.92
CA ARG A 56 -16.28 -23.62 -13.40
C ARG A 56 -15.76 -22.29 -13.92
N ARG A 57 -15.17 -21.49 -13.04
CA ARG A 57 -14.77 -20.11 -13.35
C ARG A 57 -13.37 -20.09 -13.91
N ASP A 58 -13.22 -19.42 -15.04
CA ASP A 58 -11.93 -19.23 -15.65
C ASP A 58 -11.03 -18.33 -14.79
N GLN A 59 -9.81 -18.81 -14.59
CA GLN A 59 -8.75 -18.11 -13.90
C GLN A 59 -8.02 -17.21 -14.88
N ARG A 60 -8.11 -15.89 -14.70
CA ARG A 60 -7.31 -14.94 -15.49
C ARG A 60 -5.86 -14.93 -15.01
N VAL A 61 -4.93 -14.87 -15.95
CA VAL A 61 -3.51 -14.64 -15.65
C VAL A 61 -3.14 -13.27 -16.20
N ASP A 62 -2.53 -12.45 -15.34
CA ASP A 62 -2.20 -11.07 -15.68
C ASP A 62 -0.73 -10.79 -15.37
N PRO A 63 0.02 -10.15 -16.29
CA PRO A 63 1.45 -9.89 -16.11
C PRO A 63 1.75 -8.76 -15.11
N ASN A 64 0.76 -7.95 -14.70
CA ASN A 64 0.99 -6.89 -13.72
C ASN A 64 1.62 -7.42 -12.42
N HIS A 65 2.39 -6.58 -11.74
CA HIS A 65 3.19 -6.99 -10.59
C HIS A 65 2.47 -6.92 -9.24
N TYR A 66 1.29 -6.29 -9.16
CA TYR A 66 0.69 -5.88 -7.88
C TYR A 66 -0.62 -6.59 -7.55
N VAL A 67 -1.50 -6.80 -8.52
CA VAL A 67 -2.85 -7.35 -8.33
C VAL A 67 -2.87 -8.81 -8.77
N HIS A 68 -3.21 -9.69 -7.83
CA HIS A 68 -3.56 -11.08 -8.08
C HIS A 68 -5.08 -11.25 -8.00
N PHE A 69 -5.62 -12.11 -8.87
CA PHE A 69 -7.00 -12.56 -8.80
C PHE A 69 -7.02 -14.09 -8.65
N ASP A 70 -7.80 -14.62 -7.73
CA ASP A 70 -8.09 -16.04 -7.55
C ASP A 70 -9.60 -16.25 -7.79
N ALA A 71 -9.94 -16.90 -8.89
CA ALA A 71 -11.32 -17.13 -9.30
C ALA A 71 -12.06 -18.09 -8.37
N GLU A 72 -11.37 -19.07 -7.77
CA GLU A 72 -11.99 -20.02 -6.84
C GLU A 72 -12.43 -19.35 -5.53
N ARG A 73 -11.69 -18.33 -5.09
CA ARG A 73 -12.05 -17.54 -3.89
C ARG A 73 -13.10 -16.46 -4.16
N CYS A 74 -13.42 -16.18 -5.41
CA CYS A 74 -14.38 -15.13 -5.71
C CYS A 74 -15.79 -15.55 -5.25
N ILE A 75 -16.64 -14.59 -4.86
CA ILE A 75 -18.08 -14.84 -4.59
C ILE A 75 -18.98 -14.00 -5.50
N LEU A 76 -18.41 -13.37 -6.53
CA LEU A 76 -19.11 -12.57 -7.53
C LEU A 76 -19.97 -11.44 -6.93
N CYS A 77 -19.57 -10.89 -5.78
CA CYS A 77 -20.26 -9.78 -5.13
C CYS A 77 -20.16 -8.45 -5.90
N ALA A 78 -19.35 -8.40 -6.96
CA ALA A 78 -19.08 -7.23 -7.80
C ALA A 78 -18.50 -6.01 -7.06
N ARG A 79 -18.10 -6.10 -5.78
CA ARG A 79 -17.50 -4.99 -5.02
C ARG A 79 -16.28 -4.40 -5.72
N CYS A 80 -15.40 -5.24 -6.26
CA CYS A 80 -14.21 -4.81 -7.00
C CYS A 80 -14.56 -4.07 -8.31
N VAL A 81 -15.55 -4.57 -9.06
CA VAL A 81 -16.05 -3.95 -10.30
C VAL A 81 -16.66 -2.59 -9.98
N ARG A 82 -17.56 -2.54 -8.99
CA ARG A 82 -18.17 -1.30 -8.52
C ARG A 82 -17.16 -0.29 -8.02
N TYR A 83 -16.12 -0.71 -7.28
CA TYR A 83 -15.04 0.20 -6.88
C TYR A 83 -14.32 0.77 -8.12
N CYS A 84 -14.00 -0.08 -9.08
CA CYS A 84 -13.29 0.31 -10.30
C CYS A 84 -14.09 1.30 -11.18
N ASP A 85 -15.43 1.25 -11.13
CA ASP A 85 -16.34 2.13 -11.86
C ASP A 85 -16.75 3.36 -11.04
N GLU A 86 -17.26 3.17 -9.83
CA GLU A 86 -17.87 4.23 -9.01
C GLU A 86 -16.83 5.10 -8.29
N VAL A 87 -15.68 4.54 -7.90
CA VAL A 87 -14.67 5.26 -7.09
C VAL A 87 -13.50 5.73 -7.96
N GLU A 88 -12.90 4.83 -8.73
CA GLU A 88 -11.79 5.20 -9.62
C GLU A 88 -12.26 5.75 -10.97
N ALA A 89 -13.48 5.41 -11.40
CA ALA A 89 -14.02 5.81 -12.70
C ALA A 89 -13.16 5.37 -13.90
N VAL A 90 -12.53 4.19 -13.81
CA VAL A 90 -11.67 3.66 -14.89
C VAL A 90 -12.25 2.44 -15.59
N ASN A 91 -13.18 1.70 -14.99
CA ASN A 91 -13.87 0.57 -15.64
C ASN A 91 -12.94 -0.53 -16.21
N ALA A 92 -11.81 -0.80 -15.56
CA ALA A 92 -10.80 -1.74 -16.06
C ALA A 92 -11.16 -3.22 -15.85
N ILE A 93 -12.14 -3.52 -15.00
CA ILE A 93 -12.60 -4.89 -14.71
C ILE A 93 -14.12 -4.97 -14.72
N ALA A 94 -14.66 -6.13 -15.13
CA ALA A 94 -16.09 -6.37 -15.21
C ALA A 94 -16.43 -7.84 -14.88
N LEU A 95 -17.72 -8.12 -14.65
CA LEU A 95 -18.23 -9.49 -14.66
C LEU A 95 -18.36 -9.97 -16.11
N ALA A 96 -17.77 -11.11 -16.43
CA ALA A 96 -17.85 -11.74 -17.74
C ALA A 96 -18.32 -13.19 -17.62
N GLY A 97 -18.96 -13.71 -18.66
CA GLY A 97 -19.57 -15.05 -18.67
C GLY A 97 -21.02 -15.04 -18.18
N ARG A 98 -21.57 -16.23 -17.92
CA ARG A 98 -22.95 -16.40 -17.45
C ARG A 98 -23.09 -17.59 -16.51
N GLY A 99 -23.88 -17.43 -15.44
CA GLY A 99 -24.16 -18.51 -14.52
C GLY A 99 -22.88 -18.98 -13.79
N PRO A 100 -22.61 -20.29 -13.71
CA PRO A 100 -21.46 -20.81 -12.96
C PRO A 100 -20.09 -20.47 -13.59
N GLU A 101 -20.05 -20.06 -14.86
CA GLU A 101 -18.84 -19.64 -15.56
C GLU A 101 -18.53 -18.15 -15.38
N THR A 102 -19.37 -17.42 -14.63
CA THR A 102 -19.17 -15.97 -14.42
C THR A 102 -17.88 -15.73 -13.63
N THR A 103 -16.99 -14.89 -14.15
CA THR A 103 -15.70 -14.53 -13.52
C THR A 103 -15.46 -13.02 -13.58
N ILE A 104 -14.40 -12.55 -12.92
CA ILE A 104 -13.95 -11.16 -13.03
C ILE A 104 -12.93 -11.06 -14.17
N ALA A 105 -13.35 -10.47 -15.28
CA ALA A 105 -12.51 -10.22 -16.43
C ALA A 105 -11.94 -8.79 -16.41
N THR A 106 -10.90 -8.58 -17.21
CA THR A 106 -10.40 -7.25 -17.57
C THR A 106 -11.11 -6.71 -18.81
N ALA A 107 -11.09 -5.41 -19.00
CA ALA A 107 -11.59 -4.77 -20.21
C ALA A 107 -10.92 -5.39 -21.46
N ASP A 108 -11.74 -5.81 -22.43
CA ASP A 108 -11.33 -6.52 -23.65
C ASP A 108 -10.47 -7.79 -23.42
N GLN A 109 -10.50 -8.40 -22.23
CA GLN A 109 -9.62 -9.52 -21.86
C GLN A 109 -8.11 -9.20 -22.04
N ARG A 110 -7.75 -7.92 -21.98
CA ARG A 110 -6.35 -7.47 -22.03
C ARG A 110 -5.73 -7.44 -20.64
N SER A 111 -4.41 -7.41 -20.57
CA SER A 111 -3.70 -7.20 -19.29
C SER A 111 -4.19 -5.92 -18.62
N LEU A 112 -4.23 -5.87 -17.28
CA LEU A 112 -4.48 -4.63 -16.54
C LEU A 112 -3.54 -3.50 -17.00
N LEU A 113 -2.30 -3.83 -17.37
CA LEU A 113 -1.32 -2.88 -17.91
C LEU A 113 -1.72 -2.29 -19.28
N ASP A 114 -2.55 -2.98 -20.04
CA ASP A 114 -3.00 -2.60 -21.38
C ASP A 114 -4.44 -2.05 -21.38
N THR A 115 -4.97 -1.75 -20.19
CA THR A 115 -6.31 -1.19 -19.96
C THR A 115 -6.20 0.15 -19.23
N SER A 116 -7.34 0.74 -18.89
CA SER A 116 -7.45 1.94 -18.05
C SER A 116 -7.09 1.70 -16.56
N CYS A 117 -6.58 0.53 -16.19
CA CYS A 117 -6.25 0.26 -14.79
C CYS A 117 -5.06 1.10 -14.31
N GLU A 118 -5.29 1.92 -13.29
CA GLU A 118 -4.24 2.73 -12.64
C GLU A 118 -3.49 2.01 -11.52
N LEU A 119 -3.77 0.71 -11.31
CA LEU A 119 -3.19 -0.12 -10.25
C LEU A 119 -3.31 0.53 -8.86
N CYS A 120 -4.44 1.20 -8.57
CA CYS A 120 -4.75 1.77 -7.25
C CYS A 120 -4.94 0.70 -6.17
N GLY A 121 -5.27 -0.52 -6.59
CA GLY A 121 -5.49 -1.67 -5.72
C GLY A 121 -6.80 -1.65 -4.94
N GLY A 122 -7.69 -0.67 -5.09
CA GLY A 122 -8.93 -0.66 -4.28
C GLY A 122 -9.87 -1.84 -4.53
N CYS A 123 -9.70 -2.55 -5.66
CA CYS A 123 -10.30 -3.87 -5.88
C CYS A 123 -9.86 -4.92 -4.84
N ILE A 124 -8.63 -4.82 -4.31
CA ILE A 124 -8.08 -5.64 -3.22
C ILE A 124 -8.70 -5.21 -1.90
N ASP A 125 -8.75 -3.90 -1.60
CA ASP A 125 -9.31 -3.40 -0.32
C ASP A 125 -10.77 -3.79 -0.12
N THR A 126 -11.56 -3.73 -1.19
CA THR A 126 -12.98 -4.06 -1.12
C THR A 126 -13.26 -5.56 -1.27
N CYS A 127 -12.27 -6.40 -1.51
CA CYS A 127 -12.51 -7.82 -1.70
C CYS A 127 -12.76 -8.54 -0.37
N PRO A 128 -13.94 -9.16 -0.15
CA PRO A 128 -14.29 -9.76 1.15
C PRO A 128 -13.73 -11.18 1.36
N THR A 129 -13.06 -11.76 0.36
CA THR A 129 -12.65 -13.18 0.39
C THR A 129 -11.16 -13.40 0.14
N GLY A 130 -10.42 -12.33 -0.13
CA GLY A 130 -9.03 -12.42 -0.60
C GLY A 130 -8.89 -12.89 -2.06
N ALA A 131 -10.00 -12.98 -2.81
CA ALA A 131 -9.96 -13.27 -4.25
C ALA A 131 -9.16 -12.24 -5.03
N MET A 132 -9.29 -10.95 -4.71
CA MET A 132 -8.32 -9.93 -5.11
C MET A 132 -7.31 -9.78 -3.97
N SER A 133 -6.03 -9.94 -4.27
CA SER A 133 -4.96 -9.87 -3.27
C SER A 133 -3.69 -9.25 -3.84
N GLU A 134 -2.77 -8.89 -2.96
CA GLU A 134 -1.48 -8.33 -3.37
C GLU A 134 -0.55 -9.46 -3.85
N LYS A 135 -0.19 -9.41 -5.13
CA LYS A 135 0.68 -10.42 -5.76
C LYS A 135 2.05 -10.47 -5.09
N VAL A 136 2.59 -9.32 -4.69
CA VAL A 136 3.89 -9.21 -3.99
C VAL A 136 3.88 -9.98 -2.66
N GLN A 137 2.77 -9.94 -1.91
CA GLN A 137 2.64 -10.69 -0.65
C GLN A 137 2.68 -12.19 -0.90
N LEU A 138 1.99 -12.66 -1.94
CA LEU A 138 1.99 -14.08 -2.30
C LEU A 138 3.39 -14.56 -2.70
N LEU A 139 4.14 -13.74 -3.45
CA LEU A 139 5.48 -14.07 -3.92
C LEU A 139 6.54 -14.04 -2.80
N ARG A 140 6.39 -13.17 -1.82
CA ARG A 140 7.39 -12.98 -0.73
C ARG A 140 7.09 -13.77 0.53
N GLY A 141 6.08 -14.65 0.49
CA GLY A 141 5.58 -15.38 1.65
C GLY A 141 4.66 -14.49 2.48
N ALA A 142 3.36 -14.70 2.33
CA ALA A 142 2.36 -13.89 3.00
C ALA A 142 2.51 -13.99 4.54
N VAL A 143 2.50 -12.84 5.21
CA VAL A 143 2.42 -12.75 6.67
C VAL A 143 0.95 -12.54 7.05
N GLU A 144 0.49 -13.26 8.06
CA GLU A 144 -0.88 -13.13 8.56
C GLU A 144 -1.18 -11.70 9.01
N ASP A 145 -2.27 -11.12 8.51
CA ASP A 145 -2.66 -9.75 8.83
C ASP A 145 -2.81 -9.50 10.34
N ALA A 146 -3.29 -10.51 11.09
CA ALA A 146 -3.44 -10.44 12.54
C ALA A 146 -2.11 -10.29 13.31
N ARG A 147 -0.98 -10.60 12.69
CA ARG A 147 0.37 -10.42 13.26
C ARG A 147 0.92 -9.02 13.01
N LEU A 148 0.38 -8.27 12.03
CA LEU A 148 0.92 -6.99 11.61
C LEU A 148 0.40 -5.87 12.50
N GLU A 149 1.32 -4.99 12.93
CA GLU A 149 0.95 -3.75 13.60
C GLU A 149 0.63 -2.69 12.56
N LYS A 150 -0.53 -2.05 12.68
CA LYS A 150 -0.90 -0.91 11.82
C LYS A 150 -0.38 0.38 12.42
N VAL A 151 0.49 1.06 11.68
CA VAL A 151 1.04 2.38 12.03
C VAL A 151 0.54 3.42 11.03
N ARG A 152 -0.30 4.34 11.50
CA ARG A 152 -0.83 5.46 10.71
C ARG A 152 0.30 6.44 10.37
N THR A 153 0.40 6.83 9.10
CA THR A 153 1.28 7.90 8.63
C THR A 153 0.71 8.59 7.39
N THR A 154 1.45 9.56 6.84
CA THR A 154 1.08 10.28 5.62
C THR A 154 1.92 9.80 4.44
N CYS A 155 1.28 9.60 3.29
CA CYS A 155 1.94 9.26 2.04
C CYS A 155 2.91 10.38 1.63
N GLY A 156 4.20 10.06 1.60
CA GLY A 156 5.24 11.04 1.29
C GLY A 156 5.44 11.32 -0.20
N TYR A 157 4.49 11.03 -1.11
CA TYR A 157 4.70 11.13 -2.56
C TYR A 157 4.30 12.48 -3.18
N CYS A 158 3.00 12.71 -3.34
CA CYS A 158 2.45 13.94 -3.91
C CYS A 158 1.93 14.86 -2.79
N GLY A 159 1.47 16.06 -3.15
CA GLY A 159 0.95 17.04 -2.19
C GLY A 159 -0.45 16.78 -1.65
N VAL A 160 -1.11 15.66 -2.01
CA VAL A 160 -2.47 15.35 -1.52
C VAL A 160 -2.46 14.99 -0.03
N GLY A 161 -1.37 14.39 0.46
CA GLY A 161 -1.27 14.00 1.86
C GLY A 161 -2.20 12.85 2.26
N CYS A 162 -2.44 11.90 1.35
CA CYS A 162 -3.22 10.68 1.64
C CYS A 162 -2.72 10.04 2.94
N GLN A 163 -3.63 9.73 3.84
CA GLN A 163 -3.30 8.99 5.05
C GLN A 163 -3.21 7.50 4.70
N VAL A 164 -2.19 6.84 5.24
CA VAL A 164 -1.90 5.43 5.00
C VAL A 164 -1.63 4.70 6.30
N ASP A 165 -1.98 3.42 6.36
CA ASP A 165 -1.62 2.51 7.44
C ASP A 165 -0.50 1.58 6.95
N LEU A 166 0.69 1.73 7.52
CA LEU A 166 1.79 0.80 7.31
C LEU A 166 1.51 -0.46 8.13
N ASN A 167 1.46 -1.62 7.48
CA ASN A 167 1.30 -2.90 8.17
C ASN A 167 2.70 -3.47 8.42
N VAL A 168 3.18 -3.35 9.66
CA VAL A 168 4.56 -3.61 10.05
C VAL A 168 4.67 -4.96 10.77
N ASP A 169 5.56 -5.82 10.30
CA ASP A 169 5.97 -7.01 11.04
C ASP A 169 7.12 -6.66 11.98
N ARG A 170 6.80 -6.48 13.26
CA ARG A 170 7.78 -6.14 14.31
C ARG A 170 8.78 -7.25 14.60
N ARG A 171 8.53 -8.48 14.15
CA ARG A 171 9.45 -9.61 14.33
C ARG A 171 10.48 -9.71 13.21
N ALA A 172 10.33 -8.94 12.13
CA ALA A 172 11.23 -8.93 11.00
C ALA A 172 12.34 -7.86 11.19
N GLY A 173 13.45 -8.28 11.80
CA GLY A 173 14.64 -7.44 11.98
C GLY A 173 14.53 -6.35 13.06
N GLU A 174 15.63 -5.63 13.29
CA GLU A 174 15.65 -4.48 14.20
C GLU A 174 14.84 -3.31 13.60
N GLY A 175 13.84 -2.82 14.33
CA GLY A 175 12.92 -1.77 13.87
C GLY A 175 11.66 -2.28 13.17
N GLY A 176 11.63 -3.56 12.77
CA GLY A 176 10.52 -4.18 12.04
C GLY A 176 10.54 -3.87 10.54
N ARG A 177 9.70 -4.60 9.78
CA ARG A 177 9.62 -4.48 8.32
C ARG A 177 8.22 -4.08 7.88
N VAL A 178 8.11 -3.11 6.95
CA VAL A 178 6.85 -2.80 6.30
C VAL A 178 6.50 -3.94 5.34
N VAL A 179 5.41 -4.64 5.63
CA VAL A 179 4.95 -5.76 4.83
C VAL A 179 4.08 -5.26 3.69
N LYS A 180 3.07 -4.43 3.99
CA LYS A 180 2.14 -3.83 3.02
C LYS A 180 1.60 -2.49 3.50
N VAL A 181 1.01 -1.74 2.58
CA VAL A 181 0.35 -0.46 2.89
C VAL A 181 -1.13 -0.55 2.59
N THR A 182 -1.95 -0.22 3.58
CA THR A 182 -3.42 -0.16 3.44
C THR A 182 -3.91 1.25 3.69
N SER A 183 -5.16 1.50 3.31
CA SER A 183 -5.81 2.77 3.60
C SER A 183 -6.54 2.72 4.95
N PRO A 184 -6.68 3.87 5.63
CA PRO A 184 -7.66 4.08 6.68
C PRO A 184 -9.08 3.75 6.23
N GLU A 185 -9.99 3.54 7.19
CA GLU A 185 -11.41 3.36 6.85
C GLU A 185 -11.97 4.60 6.11
N PRO A 186 -12.82 4.40 5.10
CA PRO A 186 -13.56 5.50 4.46
C PRO A 186 -14.28 6.37 5.50
N GLY A 187 -14.33 7.68 5.23
CA GLY A 187 -14.93 8.72 6.05
C GLY A 187 -14.00 9.28 7.13
N SER A 188 -12.79 8.72 7.29
CA SER A 188 -11.89 9.11 8.38
C SER A 188 -10.74 10.05 7.97
N THR A 189 -10.41 10.12 6.68
CA THR A 189 -9.24 10.87 6.18
C THR A 189 -9.48 11.52 4.82
N VAL A 190 -8.56 12.39 4.39
CA VAL A 190 -8.66 13.16 3.13
C VAL A 190 -8.82 12.31 1.87
N ASN A 191 -8.35 11.07 1.92
CA ASN A 191 -8.35 10.14 0.79
C ASN A 191 -9.51 9.13 0.84
N ASP A 192 -10.36 9.17 1.86
CA ASP A 192 -11.61 8.38 1.95
C ASP A 192 -11.44 6.87 1.65
N GLY A 193 -10.34 6.27 2.13
CA GLY A 193 -10.02 4.87 1.85
C GLY A 193 -9.32 4.62 0.51
N ASN A 194 -9.22 5.59 -0.39
CA ASN A 194 -8.55 5.44 -1.68
C ASN A 194 -7.02 5.64 -1.59
N LEU A 195 -6.24 4.90 -2.37
CA LEU A 195 -4.79 5.05 -2.56
C LEU A 195 -4.41 4.87 -4.03
N CYS A 196 -3.42 5.64 -4.51
CA CYS A 196 -2.83 5.37 -5.83
C CYS A 196 -1.71 4.33 -5.74
N VAL A 197 -1.28 3.81 -6.91
CA VAL A 197 -0.18 2.82 -7.05
C VAL A 197 1.07 3.19 -6.24
N LYS A 198 1.44 4.48 -6.19
CA LYS A 198 2.63 4.96 -5.47
C LYS A 198 2.48 4.79 -3.96
N GLY A 199 1.39 5.29 -3.40
CA GLY A 199 1.15 5.24 -1.96
C GLY A 199 0.91 3.82 -1.44
N ARG A 200 0.37 2.95 -2.30
CA ARG A 200 0.02 1.57 -1.93
C ARG A 200 1.16 0.58 -2.11
N PHE A 201 1.85 0.60 -3.25
CA PHE A 201 2.76 -0.47 -3.63
C PHE A 201 4.22 -0.04 -3.69
N ALA A 202 4.50 1.24 -3.90
CA ALA A 202 5.88 1.72 -3.98
C ALA A 202 6.40 2.02 -2.56
N TYR A 203 6.67 0.98 -1.77
CA TYR A 203 7.31 1.13 -0.45
C TYR A 203 8.60 0.29 -0.33
N ASP A 204 8.94 -0.51 -1.34
CA ASP A 204 10.13 -1.37 -1.36
C ASP A 204 11.46 -0.60 -1.26
N PHE A 205 11.48 0.69 -1.60
CA PHE A 205 12.66 1.53 -1.47
C PHE A 205 13.14 1.67 -0.01
N LEU A 206 12.29 1.33 0.98
CA LEU A 206 12.66 1.32 2.39
C LEU A 206 13.71 0.24 2.69
N ASP A 207 13.64 -0.91 2.01
CA ASP A 207 14.51 -2.08 2.24
C ASP A 207 15.42 -2.37 1.03
N HIS A 208 15.53 -1.45 0.07
CA HIS A 208 16.32 -1.65 -1.14
C HIS A 208 17.82 -1.71 -0.83
N GLU A 209 18.56 -2.58 -1.51
CA GLU A 209 20.00 -2.79 -1.27
C GLU A 209 20.85 -1.53 -1.53
N ASP A 210 20.44 -0.70 -2.49
CA ASP A 210 21.08 0.59 -2.77
C ASP A 210 20.83 1.67 -1.70
N ARG A 211 20.04 1.40 -0.66
CA ARG A 211 19.77 2.39 0.40
C ARG A 211 21.05 2.66 1.20
N LEU A 212 21.49 3.91 1.20
CA LEU A 212 22.61 4.35 2.02
C LEU A 212 22.24 4.28 3.50
N THR A 213 23.02 3.52 4.27
CA THR A 213 22.85 3.32 5.72
C THR A 213 24.01 3.89 6.55
N THR A 214 25.10 4.28 5.88
CA THR A 214 26.32 4.83 6.48
C THR A 214 26.72 6.16 5.79
N PRO A 215 27.30 7.12 6.53
CA PRO A 215 27.85 8.33 5.92
C PRO A 215 29.02 8.01 4.97
N LEU A 216 29.09 8.74 3.85
CA LEU A 216 30.14 8.59 2.85
C LEU A 216 30.91 9.90 2.65
N VAL A 217 32.23 9.83 2.55
CA VAL A 217 33.11 10.98 2.22
C VAL A 217 33.92 10.67 0.97
N ARG A 218 34.10 11.69 0.14
CA ARG A 218 34.92 11.61 -1.08
C ARG A 218 36.39 11.90 -0.75
N ASP A 219 37.28 10.99 -1.14
CA ASP A 219 38.73 11.16 -0.97
C ASP A 219 39.35 12.09 -2.04
N ALA A 220 40.68 12.27 -1.97
CA ALA A 220 41.42 13.10 -2.93
C ALA A 220 41.41 12.54 -4.37
N GLY A 221 41.15 11.25 -4.53
CA GLY A 221 40.97 10.58 -5.83
C GLY A 221 39.54 10.65 -6.36
N GLY A 222 38.59 11.20 -5.58
CA GLY A 222 37.18 11.31 -5.95
C GLY A 222 36.32 10.09 -5.63
N VAL A 223 36.87 9.09 -4.93
CA VAL A 223 36.17 7.86 -4.56
C VAL A 223 35.42 8.05 -3.24
N LEU A 224 34.19 7.55 -3.16
CA LEU A 224 33.40 7.55 -1.92
C LEU A 224 33.84 6.40 -1.02
N ARG A 225 34.06 6.70 0.27
CA ARG A 225 34.31 5.71 1.32
C ARG A 225 33.38 5.90 2.49
N GLU A 226 33.03 4.81 3.15
CA GLU A 226 32.29 4.83 4.41
C GLU A 226 33.13 5.46 5.53
N VAL A 227 32.48 6.27 6.36
CA VAL A 227 33.12 6.98 7.48
C VAL A 227 32.18 7.05 8.69
N SER A 228 32.74 7.42 9.85
CA SER A 228 31.92 7.71 11.03
C SER A 228 31.11 9.00 10.86
N TRP A 229 30.07 9.17 11.68
CA TRP A 229 29.30 10.41 11.72
C TRP A 229 30.16 11.62 12.08
N ASP A 230 31.06 11.48 13.06
CA ASP A 230 31.95 12.57 13.49
C ASP A 230 32.84 13.03 12.32
N GLU A 231 33.47 12.08 11.62
CA GLU A 231 34.32 12.39 10.48
C GLU A 231 33.54 13.04 9.32
N ALA A 232 32.34 12.54 9.02
CA ALA A 232 31.48 13.10 7.98
C ALA A 232 31.07 14.56 8.30
N LEU A 233 30.67 14.80 9.55
CA LEU A 233 30.23 16.11 10.02
C LEU A 233 31.38 17.11 10.09
N ASP A 234 32.54 16.71 10.61
CA ASP A 234 33.75 17.53 10.64
C ASP A 234 34.17 17.91 9.22
N ARG A 235 34.23 16.93 8.30
CA ARG A 235 34.61 17.16 6.90
C ARG A 235 33.66 18.13 6.19
N ALA A 236 32.35 18.01 6.45
CA ALA A 236 31.33 18.90 5.90
C ALA A 236 31.47 20.32 6.47
N ALA A 237 31.62 20.45 7.79
CA ALA A 237 31.78 21.73 8.49
C ALA A 237 33.05 22.46 8.05
N GLU A 238 34.19 21.75 7.98
CA GLU A 238 35.47 22.30 7.50
C GLU A 238 35.33 22.87 6.09
N GLY A 239 34.69 22.12 5.18
CA GLY A 239 34.46 22.55 3.80
C GLY A 239 33.61 23.83 3.71
N LEU A 240 32.46 23.85 4.39
CA LEU A 240 31.55 25.00 4.41
C LEU A 240 32.22 26.25 5.03
N LEU A 241 32.92 26.08 6.16
CA LEU A 241 33.64 27.17 6.82
C LEU A 241 34.81 27.69 5.99
N ALA A 242 35.53 26.81 5.28
CA ALA A 242 36.61 27.21 4.38
C ALA A 242 36.11 28.07 3.22
N VAL A 243 34.99 27.69 2.60
CA VAL A 243 34.33 28.51 1.55
C VAL A 243 33.91 29.86 2.11
N LYS A 244 33.22 29.90 3.26
CA LYS A 244 32.81 31.15 3.91
C LYS A 244 34.00 32.07 4.22
N ARG A 245 35.11 31.54 4.74
CA ARG A 245 36.33 32.35 5.02
C ARG A 245 36.94 32.95 3.75
N ARG A 246 36.89 32.23 2.62
CA ARG A 246 37.55 32.63 1.36
C ARG A 246 36.65 33.51 0.47
N HIS A 247 35.34 33.30 0.52
CA HIS A 247 34.38 33.86 -0.44
C HIS A 247 33.14 34.49 0.20
N ASP A 248 33.11 34.64 1.53
CA ASP A 248 31.97 35.12 2.32
C ASP A 248 30.77 34.14 2.36
N ALA A 249 29.80 34.40 3.25
CA ALA A 249 28.61 33.59 3.46
C ALA A 249 27.70 33.52 2.22
N HIS A 250 27.68 34.56 1.39
CA HIS A 250 26.88 34.61 0.17
C HIS A 250 27.37 33.67 -0.95
N ALA A 251 28.55 33.05 -0.80
CA ALA A 251 29.01 31.99 -1.69
C ALA A 251 28.48 30.59 -1.31
N LEU A 252 27.85 30.45 -0.14
CA LEU A 252 27.19 29.21 0.29
C LEU A 252 25.77 29.14 -0.24
N GLY A 253 25.28 27.93 -0.50
CA GLY A 253 23.90 27.63 -0.85
C GLY A 253 23.42 26.37 -0.13
N PHE A 254 22.18 26.41 0.35
CA PHE A 254 21.53 25.30 1.05
C PHE A 254 20.27 24.92 0.28
N VAL A 255 20.12 23.63 -0.03
CA VAL A 255 18.93 23.11 -0.72
C VAL A 255 18.29 22.05 0.16
N SER A 256 17.06 22.31 0.58
CA SER A 256 16.25 21.34 1.33
C SER A 256 15.28 20.60 0.41
N SER A 257 14.53 19.65 0.96
CA SER A 257 13.62 18.80 0.20
C SER A 257 12.18 18.95 0.67
N SER A 258 11.26 19.11 -0.28
CA SER A 258 9.81 19.08 0.00
C SER A 258 9.30 17.70 0.40
N ARG A 259 10.15 16.67 0.32
CA ARG A 259 9.88 15.31 0.81
C ARG A 259 10.24 15.14 2.29
N CYS A 260 11.02 16.07 2.84
CA CYS A 260 11.33 16.15 4.27
C CYS A 260 10.18 16.82 5.04
N THR A 261 10.21 16.66 6.36
CA THR A 261 9.27 17.31 7.27
C THR A 261 9.44 18.82 7.29
N MET A 262 8.43 19.53 7.79
CA MET A 262 8.50 20.99 7.96
C MET A 262 9.55 21.37 9.01
N GLU A 263 9.72 20.54 10.02
CA GLU A 263 10.70 20.67 11.09
C GLU A 263 12.13 20.60 10.53
N GLU A 264 12.42 19.61 9.68
CA GLU A 264 13.72 19.50 9.01
C GLU A 264 13.98 20.68 8.08
N ASN A 265 12.97 21.10 7.30
CA ASN A 265 13.08 22.28 6.45
C ASN A 265 13.32 23.56 7.26
N TYR A 266 12.67 23.69 8.42
CA TYR A 266 12.93 24.77 9.38
C TYR A 266 14.36 24.73 9.92
N LEU A 267 14.90 23.55 10.22
CA LEU A 267 16.28 23.40 10.67
C LEU A 267 17.28 23.78 9.58
N VAL A 268 17.05 23.38 8.31
CA VAL A 268 17.94 23.74 7.19
C VAL A 268 17.95 25.25 6.95
N GLN A 269 16.79 25.91 6.93
CA GLN A 269 16.77 27.37 6.76
C GLN A 269 17.41 28.10 7.96
N LYS A 270 17.27 27.54 9.17
CA LYS A 270 17.90 28.11 10.38
C LYS A 270 19.41 27.93 10.32
N LEU A 271 19.90 26.79 9.85
CA LEU A 271 21.31 26.54 9.61
C LEU A 271 21.88 27.57 8.62
N ALA A 272 21.22 27.77 7.49
CA ALA A 272 21.65 28.73 6.48
C ALA A 272 21.71 30.18 7.02
N ARG A 273 20.60 30.63 7.64
CA ARG A 273 20.45 32.04 8.06
C ARG A 273 21.16 32.35 9.37
N ALA A 274 20.94 31.54 10.40
CA ALA A 274 21.44 31.83 11.74
C ALA A 274 22.89 31.37 11.95
N ALA A 275 23.26 30.18 11.46
CA ALA A 275 24.62 29.66 11.66
C ALA A 275 25.60 30.19 10.61
N PHE A 276 25.20 30.20 9.32
CA PHE A 276 26.09 30.60 8.24
C PHE A 276 25.92 32.06 7.80
N GLY A 277 24.79 32.72 8.08
CA GLY A 277 24.59 34.14 7.77
C GLY A 277 24.22 34.41 6.32
N THR A 278 23.60 33.45 5.63
CA THR A 278 23.17 33.60 4.23
C THR A 278 21.67 33.37 4.06
N ASN A 279 21.08 34.08 3.10
CA ASN A 279 19.70 33.85 2.67
C ASN A 279 19.59 32.90 1.47
N ASN A 280 20.71 32.36 1.00
CA ASN A 280 20.76 31.41 -0.11
C ASN A 280 20.29 30.01 0.36
N CYS A 281 18.99 29.89 0.60
CA CYS A 281 18.32 28.65 0.96
C CYS A 281 17.12 28.46 0.04
N HIS A 282 17.01 27.30 -0.61
CA HIS A 282 15.92 26.97 -1.52
C HIS A 282 15.44 25.53 -1.28
N GLN A 283 14.32 25.15 -1.89
CA GLN A 283 13.85 23.75 -1.92
C GLN A 283 13.35 23.35 -3.31
N CYS A 284 13.15 22.06 -3.55
CA CYS A 284 12.78 21.53 -4.85
C CYS A 284 11.37 21.90 -5.34
N ALA A 285 10.40 22.19 -4.45
CA ALA A 285 9.04 22.60 -4.82
C ALA A 285 8.69 24.05 -4.44
N ALA A 286 9.69 24.92 -4.23
CA ALA A 286 9.42 26.35 -4.08
C ALA A 286 9.18 26.92 -5.49
N THR A 287 7.92 27.23 -5.80
CA THR A 287 7.52 28.04 -6.96
C THR A 287 7.73 29.52 -6.69
#